data_AF-A0A6L8I4H2-F1
#
_entry.id   AF-A0A6L8I4H2-F1
#
_cell.length_a   1.000
_cell.length_b   1.000
_cell.length_c   1.000
_cell.angle_alpha   90.00
_cell.angle_beta   90.00
_cell.angle_gamma   90.00
#
_symmetry.space_group_name_H-M   'P 1'
#
loop_
_entity.id
_entity.type
_entity.pdbx_description
1 polymer ?
#
loop_
_entity_poly.entity_id
_entity_poly.type
_entity_poly.pdbx_seq_one_letter_code
_entity_poly.pdbx_strand_id
1 'polypeptide(L)'
;MSYLEYRVRFMPRGARKLLHVNWALVVLLTTVASVGFLMLTSAAGGDVSRWAEPHMVRFAVGLVLMLLIGLVPIWFWRSVSGLAYAFALVLLIMVEFFGTVGMGAQRWID
;
A
#
# COMPACT_ATOMS: atom_id res chain seq x y z
N MET A 1 -18.95 -35.44 -10.78
CA MET A 1 -18.74 -34.54 -9.63
C MET A 1 -17.23 -34.51 -9.37
N SER A 2 -16.55 -33.48 -9.87
CA SER A 2 -15.09 -33.38 -9.85
C SER A 2 -14.62 -32.79 -8.51
N TYR A 3 -13.49 -33.26 -7.96
CA TYR A 3 -12.89 -32.77 -6.70
C TYR A 3 -12.66 -31.24 -6.67
N LEU A 4 -12.69 -30.58 -7.84
CA LEU A 4 -12.58 -29.12 -7.98
C LEU A 4 -13.87 -28.37 -7.58
N GLU A 5 -15.04 -29.00 -7.62
CA GLU A 5 -16.33 -28.36 -7.31
C GLU A 5 -16.53 -28.12 -5.80
N TYR A 6 -15.79 -28.83 -4.93
CA TYR A 6 -15.99 -28.76 -3.48
C TYR A 6 -15.26 -27.57 -2.82
N ARG A 7 -14.13 -27.10 -3.37
CA ARG A 7 -13.32 -26.02 -2.76
C ARG A 7 -13.80 -24.60 -3.04
N VAL A 8 -14.70 -24.40 -4.01
CA VAL A 8 -15.23 -23.05 -4.31
C VAL A 8 -16.19 -22.55 -3.21
N ARG A 9 -16.76 -23.47 -2.40
CA ARG A 9 -17.78 -23.16 -1.39
C ARG A 9 -17.26 -22.42 -0.14
N PHE A 10 -15.94 -22.43 0.12
CA PHE A 10 -15.37 -21.90 1.37
C PHE A 10 -14.57 -20.60 1.22
N MET A 11 -14.54 -19.99 0.04
CA MET A 11 -13.88 -18.69 -0.09
C MET A 11 -14.76 -17.58 0.52
N PRO A 12 -14.28 -16.83 1.53
CA PRO A 12 -15.03 -15.73 2.09
C PRO A 12 -15.34 -14.70 0.99
N ARG A 13 -16.61 -14.31 0.89
CA ARG A 13 -17.11 -13.33 -0.08
C ARG A 13 -17.43 -12.00 0.62
N GLY A 14 -17.28 -10.89 -0.11
CA GLY A 14 -17.56 -9.54 0.40
C GLY A 14 -16.73 -9.17 1.63
N ALA A 15 -17.35 -8.46 2.59
CA ALA A 15 -16.71 -7.96 3.80
C ALA A 15 -16.12 -9.05 4.72
N ARG A 16 -16.61 -10.29 4.61
CA ARG A 16 -16.09 -11.42 5.41
C ARG A 16 -14.61 -11.72 5.11
N LYS A 17 -14.10 -11.30 3.96
CA LYS A 17 -12.67 -11.38 3.62
C LYS A 17 -11.79 -10.62 4.62
N LEU A 18 -12.29 -9.54 5.22
CA LEU A 18 -11.54 -8.74 6.19
C LEU A 18 -11.13 -9.56 7.42
N LEU A 19 -12.01 -10.47 7.88
CA LEU A 19 -11.71 -11.38 8.99
C LEU A 19 -10.64 -12.43 8.64
N HIS A 20 -10.36 -12.63 7.36
CA HIS A 20 -9.39 -13.61 6.86
C HIS A 20 -8.09 -12.95 6.37
N VAL A 21 -7.95 -11.63 6.56
CA VAL A 21 -6.67 -10.94 6.38
C VAL A 21 -5.69 -11.47 7.42
N ASN A 22 -4.40 -11.52 7.07
CA ASN A 22 -3.37 -11.84 8.03
C ASN A 22 -3.22 -10.68 9.05
N TRP A 23 -4.00 -10.73 10.13
CA TRP A 23 -3.99 -9.71 11.18
C TRP A 23 -2.66 -9.64 11.94
N ALA A 24 -1.91 -10.74 12.01
CA ALA A 24 -0.56 -10.71 12.59
C ALA A 24 0.37 -9.81 11.76
N LEU A 25 0.27 -9.86 10.43
CA LEU A 25 1.01 -8.95 9.54
C LEU A 25 0.57 -7.49 9.74
N VAL A 26 -0.74 -7.23 9.83
CA VAL A 26 -1.27 -5.88 10.07
C VAL A 26 -0.74 -5.30 11.38
N VAL A 27 -0.77 -6.09 12.47
CA VAL A 27 -0.23 -5.69 13.77
C VAL A 27 1.26 -5.43 13.67
N LEU A 28 2.03 -6.30 13.01
CA LEU A 28 3.47 -6.14 12.86
C LEU A 28 3.83 -4.85 12.09
N LEU A 29 3.17 -4.59 10.96
CA LEU A 29 3.37 -3.36 10.19
C LEU A 29 3.00 -2.11 11.01
N THR A 30 1.89 -2.18 11.76
CA THR A 30 1.45 -1.08 12.62
C THR A 30 2.46 -0.81 13.74
N THR A 31 2.97 -1.86 14.39
CA THR A 31 4.01 -1.73 15.43
C THR A 31 5.27 -1.07 14.88
N VAL A 32 5.77 -1.51 13.72
CA VAL A 32 6.95 -0.91 13.09
C VAL A 32 6.70 0.57 12.76
N ALA A 33 5.52 0.89 12.21
CA ALA A 33 5.14 2.27 11.91
C ALA A 33 5.04 3.13 13.18
N SER A 34 4.44 2.61 14.25
CA SER A 34 4.34 3.30 15.55
C SER A 34 5.70 3.62 16.16
N VAL A 35 6.64 2.68 16.09
CA VAL A 35 8.03 2.94 16.51
C VAL A 35 8.64 4.07 15.67
N GLY A 36 8.41 4.06 14.36
CA GLY A 36 8.83 5.15 13.48
C GLY A 36 8.21 6.51 13.84
N PHE A 37 6.92 6.56 14.18
CA PHE A 37 6.26 7.79 14.62
C PHE A 37 6.91 8.35 15.90
N LEU A 38 7.17 7.48 16.89
CA LEU A 38 7.85 7.87 18.13
C LEU A 38 9.26 8.43 17.87
N MET A 39 10.01 7.80 16.95
CA MET A 39 11.33 8.29 16.55
C MET A 39 11.26 9.66 15.87
N LEU A 40 10.29 9.88 14.98
CA LEU A 40 10.12 11.15 14.29
C LEU A 40 9.71 12.27 15.25
N THR A 41 8.82 11.99 16.20
CA THR A 41 8.46 12.94 17.26
C THR A 41 9.66 13.27 18.14
N SER A 42 10.47 12.27 18.50
CA SER A 42 11.69 12.46 19.29
C SER A 42 12.71 13.35 18.56
N ALA A 43 12.99 13.06 17.28
CA ALA A 43 13.90 13.85 16.45
C ALA A 43 13.43 15.29 16.21
N ALA A 44 12.12 15.56 16.29
CA ALA A 44 11.52 16.88 16.18
C ALA A 44 11.48 17.65 17.53
N GLY A 45 12.05 17.11 18.61
CA GLY A 45 12.02 17.75 19.93
C GLY A 45 10.66 17.67 20.63
N GLY A 46 9.85 16.67 20.31
CA GLY A 46 8.51 16.49 20.85
C GLY A 46 7.39 17.07 19.98
N ASP A 47 7.70 17.84 18.92
CA ASP A 47 6.72 18.36 17.99
C ASP A 47 6.24 17.27 16.99
N VAL A 48 5.04 16.77 17.22
CA VAL A 48 4.41 15.74 16.39
C VAL A 48 4.05 16.29 15.00
N SER A 49 3.66 17.57 14.92
CA SER A 49 3.10 18.16 13.69
C SER A 49 4.12 18.25 12.56
N ARG A 50 5.40 18.40 12.91
CA ARG A 50 6.47 18.63 11.96
C ARG A 50 6.69 17.44 11.04
N TRP A 51 7.02 16.27 11.61
CA TRP A 51 7.41 15.08 10.83
C TRP A 51 6.51 13.86 11.04
N ALA A 52 6.02 13.64 12.26
CA ALA A 52 5.27 12.45 12.59
C ALA A 52 3.84 12.49 12.03
N GLU A 53 3.14 13.63 12.14
CA GLU A 53 1.76 13.77 11.68
C GLU A 53 1.59 13.49 10.17
N PRO A 54 2.36 14.10 9.24
CA PRO A 54 2.25 13.77 7.82
C PRO A 54 2.55 12.29 7.54
N HIS A 55 3.47 11.69 8.31
CA HIS A 55 3.83 10.28 8.18
C HIS A 55 2.70 9.36 8.69
N MET A 56 2.04 9.71 9.79
CA MET A 56 0.88 9.00 10.33
C MET A 56 -0.31 9.02 9.35
N VAL A 57 -0.59 10.17 8.74
CA VAL A 57 -1.66 10.31 7.73
C VAL A 57 -1.37 9.41 6.52
N ARG A 58 -0.14 9.45 5.99
CA ARG A 58 0.28 8.60 4.86
C ARG A 58 0.18 7.11 5.21
N PHE A 59 0.59 6.72 6.42
CA PHE A 59 0.44 5.34 6.88
C PHE A 59 -1.03 4.92 6.98
N ALA A 60 -1.89 5.76 7.55
CA ALA A 60 -3.32 5.46 7.65
C ALA A 60 -3.96 5.26 6.26
N VAL A 61 -3.67 6.16 5.31
CA VAL A 61 -4.10 6.04 3.92
C VAL A 61 -3.56 4.75 3.29
N GLY A 62 -2.27 4.46 3.47
CA GLY A 62 -1.64 3.24 2.95
C GLY A 62 -2.25 1.95 3.54
N LEU A 63 -2.55 1.94 4.84
CA LEU A 63 -3.16 0.79 5.52
C LEU A 63 -4.58 0.53 4.99
N VAL A 64 -5.39 1.59 4.84
CA VAL A 64 -6.73 1.48 4.24
C VAL A 64 -6.64 0.99 2.80
N LEU A 65 -5.74 1.54 1.99
CA LEU A 65 -5.52 1.11 0.60
C LEU A 65 -5.08 -0.35 0.52
N MET A 66 -4.17 -0.80 1.37
CA MET A 66 -3.73 -2.19 1.44
C MET A 66 -4.92 -3.13 1.69
N LEU A 67 -5.79 -2.80 2.65
CA LEU A 67 -6.99 -3.58 2.94
C LEU A 67 -7.94 -3.60 1.75
N LEU A 68 -8.23 -2.43 1.14
CA LEU A 68 -9.10 -2.33 -0.03
C LEU A 68 -8.57 -3.15 -1.21
N ILE A 69 -7.28 -3.05 -1.51
CA ILE A 69 -6.60 -3.83 -2.57
C ILE A 69 -6.73 -5.33 -2.30
N GLY A 70 -6.55 -5.75 -1.04
CA GLY A 70 -6.70 -7.16 -0.63
C GLY A 70 -8.12 -7.71 -0.76
N LEU A 71 -9.15 -6.86 -0.74
CA LEU A 71 -10.55 -7.27 -0.95
C LEU A 71 -10.86 -7.54 -2.42
N VAL A 72 -10.10 -6.92 -3.35
CA VAL A 72 -10.26 -7.08 -4.79
C VAL A 72 -9.82 -8.49 -5.23
N PRO A 73 -10.60 -9.19 -6.08
CA PRO A 73 -10.24 -10.52 -6.56
C PRO A 73 -8.90 -10.55 -7.32
N ILE A 74 -8.09 -11.59 -7.09
CA ILE A 74 -6.76 -11.72 -7.72
C ILE A 74 -6.82 -11.77 -9.26
N TRP A 75 -7.91 -12.25 -9.85
CA TRP A 75 -8.06 -12.30 -11.30
C TRP A 75 -8.10 -10.91 -11.94
N PHE A 76 -8.62 -9.90 -11.22
CA PHE A 76 -8.64 -8.51 -11.68
C PHE A 76 -7.21 -7.97 -11.79
N TRP A 77 -6.42 -8.14 -10.72
CA TRP A 77 -5.00 -7.74 -10.71
C TRP A 77 -4.20 -8.47 -11.78
N ARG A 78 -4.47 -9.76 -12.01
CA ARG A 78 -3.86 -10.53 -13.08
C ARG A 78 -4.25 -10.02 -14.47
N SER A 79 -5.51 -9.62 -14.69
CA SER A 79 -5.94 -9.10 -16.00
C SER A 79 -5.37 -7.73 -16.32
N VAL A 80 -5.17 -6.88 -15.31
CA VAL A 80 -4.67 -5.52 -15.50
C VAL A 80 -3.15 -5.40 -15.44
N SER A 81 -2.43 -6.48 -15.06
CA SER A 81 -0.98 -6.42 -14.82
C SER A 81 -0.18 -5.91 -16.02
N GLY A 82 -0.56 -6.31 -17.24
CA GLY A 82 0.08 -5.82 -18.47
C GLY A 82 -0.13 -4.32 -18.68
N LEU A 83 -1.35 -3.83 -18.45
CA LEU A 83 -1.68 -2.41 -18.55
C LEU A 83 -0.97 -1.60 -17.45
N ALA A 84 -0.95 -2.09 -16.22
CA ALA A 84 -0.26 -1.44 -15.10
C ALA A 84 1.26 -1.34 -15.35
N TYR A 85 1.86 -2.37 -15.95
CA TYR A 85 3.26 -2.36 -16.35
C TYR A 85 3.54 -1.32 -17.44
N ALA A 86 2.72 -1.30 -18.50
CA ALA A 86 2.85 -0.30 -19.56
C ALA A 86 2.67 1.13 -19.02
N PHE A 87 1.72 1.32 -18.10
CA PHE A 87 1.52 2.60 -17.41
C PHE A 87 2.76 3.01 -16.59
N ALA A 88 3.40 2.07 -15.88
CA ALA A 88 4.64 2.36 -15.17
C ALA A 88 5.77 2.80 -16.11
N LEU A 89 5.90 2.19 -17.30
CA LEU A 89 6.86 2.64 -18.32
C LEU A 89 6.56 4.06 -18.82
N VAL A 90 5.28 4.39 -19.03
CA VAL A 90 4.87 5.75 -19.40
C VAL A 90 5.23 6.73 -18.29
N LEU A 91 5.02 6.38 -17.02
CA LEU A 91 5.44 7.24 -15.89
C LEU A 91 6.95 7.46 -15.87
N LEU A 92 7.76 6.45 -16.18
CA LEU A 92 9.22 6.61 -16.28
C LEU A 92 9.62 7.59 -17.38
N ILE A 93 8.98 7.50 -18.55
CA ILE A 93 9.18 8.47 -19.64
C ILE A 93 8.73 9.86 -19.19
N MET A 94 7.58 9.95 -18.50
CA MET A 94 7.04 11.23 -18.01
C MET A 94 7.97 11.89 -16.98
N VAL A 95 8.56 11.11 -16.06
CA VAL A 95 9.57 11.60 -15.11
C VAL A 95 10.74 12.24 -15.85
N GLU A 96 11.20 11.71 -16.98
CA GLU A 96 12.36 12.26 -17.72
C GLU A 96 12.06 13.65 -18.30
N PHE A 97 10.83 13.91 -18.75
CA PHE A 97 10.46 15.18 -19.38
C PHE A 97 9.89 16.21 -18.40
N PHE A 98 9.19 15.76 -17.36
CA PHE A 98 8.40 16.62 -16.45
C PHE A 98 8.76 16.43 -14.97
N GLY A 99 9.79 15.64 -14.66
CA GLY A 99 10.17 15.36 -13.28
C GLY A 99 10.93 16.48 -12.62
N THR A 100 10.90 16.50 -11.29
CA THR A 100 11.65 17.43 -10.46
C THR A 100 12.96 16.82 -9.95
N VAL A 101 14.02 17.63 -9.92
CA VAL A 101 15.33 17.21 -9.42
C VAL A 101 15.37 17.37 -7.90
N GLY A 102 15.46 16.25 -7.19
CA GLY A 102 15.62 16.21 -5.73
C GLY A 102 16.92 15.54 -5.35
N MET A 103 17.78 16.23 -4.61
CA MET A 103 19.09 15.70 -4.14
C MET A 103 19.98 15.18 -5.29
N GLY A 104 19.96 15.84 -6.46
CA GLY A 104 20.83 15.53 -7.60
C GLY A 104 20.30 14.49 -8.59
N ALA A 105 19.07 13.98 -8.42
CA ALA A 105 18.43 13.06 -9.37
C ALA A 105 16.98 13.45 -9.66
N GLN A 106 16.54 13.25 -10.92
CA GLN A 106 15.18 13.48 -11.38
C GLN A 106 14.35 12.19 -11.26
N ARG A 107 13.48 12.13 -10.24
CA ARG A 107 12.74 10.89 -9.91
C ARG A 107 11.33 11.11 -9.35
N TRP A 108 10.93 12.36 -9.17
CA TRP A 108 9.63 12.74 -8.65
C TRP A 108 8.83 13.44 -9.75
N ILE A 109 7.53 13.21 -9.76
CA ILE A 109 6.56 14.01 -10.51
C ILE A 109 5.78 14.76 -9.43
N ASP A 110 5.92 16.08 -9.40
CA ASP A 110 5.21 16.98 -8.48
C ASP A 110 4.05 17.69 -9.18
#